data_AF-A0A6B3GXK7-F1
#
_entry.id   AF-A0A6B3GXK7-F1
#
_cell.length_a   1.000
_cell.length_b   1.000
_cell.length_c   1.000
_cell.angle_alpha   90.00
_cell.angle_beta   90.00
_cell.angle_gamma   90.00
#
_symmetry.space_group_name_H-M   'P 1'
#
loop_
_entity.id
_entity.type
_entity.pdbx_description
1 polymer ?
#
loop_
_entity_poly.entity_id
_entity_poly.type
_entity_poly.pdbx_seq_one_letter_code
_entity_poly.pdbx_strand_id
1 'polypeptide(L)'
;MLEIVVMTENGERHVRVSAGGLAGLVRRIGGDGDRFLVAQRIPDLPDVFTQVWHEAGGDYTLEYRDGAAGRQFQARVGEPEAVIAAMTGWARQEAGWDGGPAWSLLDLGPAREVPPLSLGEDEREKLEKQVRETLAGGYVSRAELAEVAEEYLVTEDRRPVSREQARALADRLWLERVAETATWQGETDPERVTRAFTALADTGITARENFTCCRGCGHSEIGGEGESDARGFVYFHSQCTDSAVAGHGLTLFHGGFDGSSATAAAIGHEVVAALQAVGLHTEWDGTPGQAITVAPLDWRRRLIG
;
A
#
# COMPACT_ATOMS: atom_id res chain seq x y z
N MET A 1 -9.92 10.81 10.03
CA MET A 1 -9.77 9.51 9.34
C MET A 1 -9.15 8.51 10.32
N LEU A 2 -9.39 7.21 10.15
CA LEU A 2 -8.74 6.17 10.92
C LEU A 2 -7.42 5.78 10.22
N GLU A 3 -6.32 5.59 10.94
CA GLU A 3 -5.04 5.15 10.33
C GLU A 3 -5.03 3.62 10.14
N ILE A 4 -5.94 3.14 9.27
CA ILE A 4 -6.11 1.73 8.93
C ILE A 4 -6.31 1.53 7.42
N VAL A 5 -5.98 0.33 6.95
CA VAL A 5 -6.43 -0.22 5.67
C VAL A 5 -7.50 -1.26 5.96
N VAL A 6 -8.61 -1.23 5.22
CA VAL A 6 -9.68 -2.23 5.28
C VAL A 6 -9.75 -2.97 3.94
N MET A 7 -9.64 -4.29 3.98
CA MET A 7 -9.88 -5.18 2.84
C MET A 7 -11.18 -5.93 3.07
N THR A 8 -12.08 -5.93 2.09
CA THR A 8 -13.37 -6.64 2.15
C THR A 8 -13.34 -7.88 1.26
N GLU A 9 -14.25 -8.84 1.49
CA GLU A 9 -14.32 -10.08 0.71
C GLU A 9 -14.41 -9.86 -0.80
N ASN A 10 -15.13 -8.81 -1.23
CA ASN A 10 -15.35 -8.49 -2.64
C ASN A 10 -14.10 -7.88 -3.33
N GLY A 11 -12.97 -7.78 -2.62
CA GLY A 11 -11.71 -7.25 -3.14
C GLY A 11 -11.55 -5.74 -3.01
N GLU A 12 -12.52 -5.01 -2.46
CA GLU A 12 -12.34 -3.56 -2.22
C GLU A 12 -11.28 -3.32 -1.14
N ARG A 13 -10.36 -2.40 -1.43
CA ARG A 13 -9.33 -1.90 -0.51
C ARG A 13 -9.61 -0.44 -0.18
N HIS A 14 -9.84 -0.17 1.10
CA HIS A 14 -10.14 1.18 1.60
C HIS A 14 -9.02 1.68 2.51
N VAL A 15 -8.37 2.79 2.13
CA VAL A 15 -7.26 3.39 2.89
C VAL A 15 -7.75 4.59 3.67
N ARG A 16 -7.40 4.64 4.96
CA ARG A 16 -7.73 5.75 5.86
C ARG A 16 -9.22 6.08 5.95
N VAL A 17 -10.09 5.07 6.03
CA VAL A 17 -11.56 5.28 6.11
C VAL A 17 -11.97 6.16 7.30
N SER A 18 -13.09 6.89 7.16
CA SER A 18 -13.72 7.54 8.31
C SER A 18 -14.34 6.49 9.24
N ALA A 19 -14.58 6.84 10.51
CA ALA A 19 -15.28 5.93 11.43
C ALA A 19 -16.69 5.57 10.94
N GLY A 20 -17.40 6.53 10.32
CA GLY A 20 -18.68 6.27 9.67
C GLY A 20 -18.56 5.36 8.45
N GLY A 21 -17.46 5.49 7.68
CA GLY A 21 -17.14 4.59 6.57
C GLY A 21 -16.91 3.15 7.02
N LEU A 22 -16.08 2.93 8.04
CA LEU A 22 -15.89 1.61 8.66
C LEU A 22 -17.21 1.03 9.16
N ALA A 23 -18.04 1.85 9.82
CA ALA A 23 -19.37 1.44 10.28
C ALA A 23 -20.28 1.02 9.11
N GLY A 24 -20.22 1.71 7.98
CA GLY A 24 -20.93 1.35 6.75
C GLY A 24 -20.47 -0.01 6.21
N LEU A 25 -19.16 -0.25 6.17
CA LEU A 25 -18.59 -1.53 5.73
C LEU A 25 -19.02 -2.69 6.62
N VAL A 26 -18.95 -2.54 7.95
CA VAL A 26 -19.38 -3.60 8.88
C VAL A 26 -20.86 -3.94 8.76
N ARG A 27 -21.73 -2.95 8.52
CA ARG A 27 -23.18 -3.18 8.35
C ARG A 27 -23.55 -3.88 7.05
N ARG A 28 -22.68 -3.84 6.03
CA ARG A 28 -22.90 -4.56 4.76
C ARG A 28 -22.61 -6.06 4.88
N ILE A 29 -21.78 -6.45 5.85
CA ILE A 29 -21.36 -7.84 6.03
C ILE A 29 -22.60 -8.71 6.25
N GLY A 30 -22.66 -9.86 5.58
CA GLY A 30 -23.81 -10.75 5.49
C GLY A 30 -24.55 -10.65 4.14
N GLY A 31 -24.18 -9.67 3.31
CA GLY A 31 -24.62 -9.55 1.93
C GLY A 31 -23.98 -10.59 1.00
N ASP A 32 -24.48 -10.66 -0.24
CA ASP A 32 -23.95 -11.58 -1.24
C ASP A 32 -22.53 -11.17 -1.67
N GLY A 33 -21.56 -12.06 -1.50
CA GLY A 33 -20.15 -11.78 -1.72
C GLY A 33 -19.50 -10.79 -0.74
N ASP A 34 -20.12 -10.52 0.41
CA ASP A 34 -19.62 -9.59 1.43
C ASP A 34 -19.85 -10.17 2.83
N ARG A 35 -19.04 -11.16 3.23
CA ARG A 35 -19.16 -11.93 4.48
C ARG A 35 -18.03 -11.69 5.46
N PHE A 36 -16.95 -11.04 5.04
CA PHE A 36 -15.89 -10.65 5.94
C PHE A 36 -15.15 -9.39 5.49
N LEU A 37 -14.47 -8.78 6.46
CA LEU A 37 -13.43 -7.81 6.20
C LEU A 37 -12.29 -7.97 7.20
N VAL A 38 -11.10 -7.52 6.78
CA VAL A 38 -9.88 -7.48 7.58
C VAL A 38 -9.40 -6.03 7.62
N ALA A 39 -9.07 -5.55 8.82
CA ALA A 39 -8.48 -4.24 9.05
C ALA A 39 -7.07 -4.36 9.62
N GLN A 40 -6.14 -3.63 9.03
CA GLN A 40 -4.75 -3.49 9.47
C GLN A 40 -4.47 -2.03 9.80
N ARG A 41 -3.56 -1.76 10.74
CA ARG A 41 -3.11 -0.39 11.01
C ARG A 41 -2.23 0.12 9.88
N ILE A 42 -2.03 1.43 9.82
CA ILE A 42 -1.08 2.08 8.91
C ILE A 42 0.13 2.58 9.73
N PRO A 43 1.36 2.16 9.38
CA PRO A 43 1.67 1.02 8.51
C PRO A 43 1.21 -0.30 9.15
N ASP A 44 0.99 -1.34 8.33
CA ASP A 44 0.63 -2.65 8.88
C ASP A 44 1.81 -3.26 9.63
N LEU A 45 1.52 -4.12 10.62
CA LEU A 45 2.53 -4.82 11.42
C LEU A 45 2.31 -6.33 11.32
N PRO A 46 3.37 -7.14 11.37
CA PRO A 46 3.25 -8.58 11.49
C PRO A 46 2.35 -9.01 12.63
N ASP A 47 1.42 -9.90 12.33
CA ASP A 47 0.46 -10.44 13.30
C ASP A 47 -0.38 -9.41 14.06
N VAL A 48 -0.60 -8.21 13.51
CA VAL A 48 -1.49 -7.19 14.08
C VAL A 48 -2.60 -6.84 13.11
N PHE A 49 -3.79 -7.35 13.36
CA PHE A 49 -4.99 -7.05 12.59
C PHE A 49 -6.25 -7.30 13.43
N THR A 50 -7.38 -6.77 12.97
CA THR A 50 -8.70 -7.22 13.42
C THR A 50 -9.51 -7.62 12.20
N GLN A 51 -10.33 -8.66 12.32
CA GLN A 51 -11.19 -9.13 11.26
C GLN A 51 -12.57 -9.45 11.80
N VAL A 52 -13.57 -9.32 10.95
CA VAL A 52 -14.93 -9.73 11.30
C VAL A 52 -15.50 -10.55 10.17
N TRP A 53 -16.17 -11.64 10.53
CA TRP A 53 -16.95 -12.47 9.64
C TRP A 53 -18.40 -12.51 10.11
N HIS A 54 -19.35 -12.48 9.18
CA HIS A 54 -20.77 -12.63 9.49
C HIS A 54 -21.53 -13.21 8.29
N GLU A 55 -22.50 -14.08 8.59
CA GLU A 55 -23.48 -14.60 7.64
C GLU A 55 -24.88 -14.20 8.12
N ALA A 56 -25.74 -13.81 7.17
CA ALA A 56 -27.07 -13.30 7.46
C ALA A 56 -27.88 -14.29 8.34
N GLY A 57 -28.38 -13.78 9.46
CA GLY A 57 -29.15 -14.56 10.44
C GLY A 57 -28.32 -15.24 11.53
N GLY A 58 -26.98 -15.10 11.52
CA GLY A 58 -26.09 -15.53 12.61
C GLY A 58 -25.44 -14.36 13.36
N ASP A 59 -24.67 -14.65 14.41
CA ASP A 59 -23.86 -13.61 15.06
C ASP A 59 -22.61 -13.27 14.24
N TYR A 60 -22.04 -12.10 14.50
CA TYR A 60 -20.70 -11.74 14.04
C TYR A 60 -19.65 -12.55 14.81
N THR A 61 -18.67 -13.07 14.08
CA THR A 61 -17.40 -13.55 14.64
C THR A 61 -16.38 -12.43 14.48
N LEU A 62 -16.04 -11.77 15.59
CA LEU A 62 -15.03 -10.73 15.63
C LEU A 62 -13.73 -11.32 16.17
N GLU A 63 -12.62 -11.03 15.51
CA GLU A 63 -11.29 -11.50 15.89
C GLU A 63 -10.26 -10.39 15.85
N TYR A 64 -9.20 -10.54 16.64
CA TYR A 64 -7.98 -9.76 16.48
C TYR A 64 -6.74 -10.60 16.78
N ARG A 65 -5.63 -10.20 16.19
CA ARG A 65 -4.30 -10.74 16.51
C ARG A 65 -3.42 -9.66 17.10
N ASP A 66 -2.68 -10.02 18.13
CA ASP A 66 -1.90 -9.10 18.95
C ASP A 66 -0.40 -9.44 18.91
N GLY A 67 0.22 -9.21 17.75
CA GLY A 67 1.67 -9.21 17.54
C GLY A 67 2.33 -10.59 17.58
N ALA A 68 1.57 -11.67 17.66
CA ALA A 68 2.09 -13.03 17.59
C ALA A 68 1.01 -14.02 17.09
N ALA A 69 1.45 -15.05 16.36
CA ALA A 69 0.58 -16.14 15.91
C ALA A 69 -0.25 -16.79 17.05
N GLY A 70 0.35 -16.98 18.23
CA GLY A 70 -0.33 -17.56 19.40
C GLY A 70 -1.21 -16.57 20.19
N ARG A 71 -1.33 -15.31 19.76
CA ARG A 71 -2.12 -14.26 20.42
C ARG A 71 -3.27 -13.83 19.51
N GLN A 72 -4.09 -14.80 19.10
CA GLN A 72 -5.34 -14.54 18.39
C GLN A 72 -6.51 -14.71 19.34
N PHE A 73 -7.44 -13.76 19.29
CA PHE A 73 -8.62 -13.75 20.14
C PHE A 73 -9.86 -13.69 19.28
N GLN A 74 -10.93 -14.35 19.73
CA GLN A 74 -12.23 -14.39 19.06
C GLN A 74 -13.35 -14.09 20.05
N ALA A 75 -14.38 -13.39 19.57
CA ALA A 75 -15.63 -13.18 20.28
C ALA A 75 -16.83 -13.34 19.32
N ARG A 76 -17.96 -13.81 19.86
CA ARG A 76 -19.26 -13.83 19.17
C ARG A 76 -20.06 -12.59 19.60
N VAL A 77 -20.55 -11.83 18.63
CA VAL A 77 -21.20 -10.54 18.86
C VAL A 77 -22.52 -10.50 18.08
N GLY A 78 -23.65 -10.34 18.78
CA GLY A 78 -24.97 -10.38 18.14
C GLY A 78 -25.34 -9.11 17.38
N GLU A 79 -24.76 -7.96 17.74
CA GLU A 79 -25.14 -6.65 17.20
C GLU A 79 -23.96 -5.98 16.45
N PRO A 80 -24.19 -5.41 15.26
CA PRO A 80 -23.14 -4.76 14.48
C PRO A 80 -22.52 -3.56 15.22
N GLU A 81 -23.28 -2.85 16.04
CA GLU A 81 -22.78 -1.66 16.74
C GLU A 81 -21.67 -1.99 17.76
N ALA A 82 -21.72 -3.17 18.37
CA ALA A 82 -20.66 -3.62 19.28
C ALA A 82 -19.37 -4.00 18.50
N VAL A 83 -19.52 -4.59 17.31
CA VAL A 83 -18.39 -4.83 16.39
C VAL A 83 -17.76 -3.51 15.95
N ILE A 84 -18.58 -2.56 15.51
CA ILE A 84 -18.15 -1.24 15.04
C ILE A 84 -17.40 -0.49 16.15
N ALA A 85 -17.91 -0.51 17.38
CA ALA A 85 -17.27 0.12 18.52
C ALA A 85 -15.89 -0.51 18.80
N ALA A 86 -15.81 -1.84 18.87
CA ALA A 86 -14.56 -2.56 19.13
C ALA A 86 -13.51 -2.31 18.04
N MET A 87 -13.89 -2.44 16.76
CA MET A 87 -12.97 -2.21 15.63
C MET A 87 -12.52 -0.75 15.53
N THR A 88 -13.41 0.21 15.80
CA THR A 88 -13.06 1.64 15.81
C THR A 88 -12.12 1.97 16.96
N GLY A 89 -12.36 1.42 18.16
CA GLY A 89 -11.47 1.58 19.30
C GLY A 89 -10.09 0.95 19.05
N TRP A 90 -10.06 -0.25 18.45
CA TRP A 90 -8.83 -0.92 18.03
C TRP A 90 -8.03 -0.08 17.02
N ALA A 91 -8.72 0.51 16.03
CA ALA A 91 -8.13 1.35 15.00
C ALA A 91 -7.53 2.64 15.58
N ARG A 92 -8.16 3.20 16.61
CA ARG A 92 -7.69 4.40 17.33
C ARG A 92 -6.67 4.10 18.43
N GLN A 93 -6.45 2.83 18.75
CA GLN A 93 -5.62 2.40 19.87
C GLN A 93 -6.13 2.96 21.22
N GLU A 94 -7.45 3.04 21.38
CA GLU A 94 -8.09 3.53 22.61
C GLU A 94 -7.87 2.55 23.77
N ALA A 95 -7.56 3.04 24.96
CA ALA A 95 -7.45 2.15 26.12
C ALA A 95 -8.80 1.48 26.44
N GLY A 96 -8.81 0.15 26.58
CA GLY A 96 -10.02 -0.63 26.91
C GLY A 96 -10.98 -0.87 25.75
N TRP A 97 -10.55 -0.69 24.50
CA TRP A 97 -11.35 -0.98 23.30
C TRP A 97 -11.89 -2.43 23.26
N ASP A 98 -11.22 -3.34 23.95
CA ASP A 98 -11.50 -4.77 24.06
C ASP A 98 -12.53 -5.10 25.17
N GLY A 99 -12.98 -4.13 25.97
CA GLY A 99 -13.86 -4.38 27.13
C GLY A 99 -15.32 -4.74 26.80
N GLY A 100 -15.76 -4.63 25.55
CA GLY A 100 -17.14 -4.91 25.15
C GLY A 100 -17.39 -6.40 24.84
N PRO A 101 -16.71 -6.98 23.83
CA PRO A 101 -16.91 -8.38 23.46
C PRO A 101 -16.35 -9.38 24.50
N ALA A 102 -16.98 -10.55 24.59
CA ALA A 102 -16.49 -11.66 25.43
C ALA A 102 -15.38 -12.43 24.70
N TRP A 103 -14.16 -11.92 24.78
CA TRP A 103 -13.00 -12.52 24.09
C TRP A 103 -12.55 -13.84 24.70
N SER A 104 -12.15 -14.76 23.83
CA SER A 104 -11.44 -15.99 24.17
C SER A 104 -10.21 -16.15 23.29
N LEU A 105 -9.15 -16.74 23.84
CA LEU A 105 -7.95 -17.08 23.08
C LEU A 105 -8.29 -18.21 22.08
N LEU A 106 -7.95 -18.01 20.81
CA LEU A 106 -8.06 -19.01 19.78
C LEU A 106 -6.75 -19.80 19.70
N ASP A 107 -6.80 -21.09 20.01
CA ASP A 107 -5.65 -21.98 19.90
C ASP A 107 -5.41 -22.37 18.43
N LEU A 108 -4.34 -21.83 17.86
CA LEU A 108 -3.89 -22.12 16.50
C LEU A 108 -2.81 -23.21 16.45
N GLY A 109 -2.50 -23.83 17.59
CA GLY A 109 -1.36 -24.73 17.74
C GLY A 109 -0.02 -23.99 17.90
N PRO A 110 1.09 -24.75 17.96
CA PRO A 110 2.40 -24.18 18.18
C PRO A 110 2.84 -23.33 16.98
N ALA A 111 3.49 -22.20 17.27
CA ALA A 111 4.15 -21.41 16.24
C ALA A 111 5.25 -22.27 15.58
N ARG A 112 5.24 -22.30 14.24
CA ARG A 112 6.27 -23.02 13.49
C ARG A 112 7.56 -22.22 13.51
N GLU A 113 8.65 -22.82 13.96
CA GLU A 113 9.97 -22.20 13.89
C GLU A 113 10.44 -22.16 12.43
N VAL A 114 10.83 -20.97 11.98
CA VAL A 114 11.39 -20.77 10.63
C VAL A 114 12.92 -20.93 10.71
N PRO A 115 13.51 -21.88 9.97
CA PRO A 115 14.95 -22.06 9.98
C PRO A 115 15.66 -20.85 9.33
N PRO A 116 16.87 -20.49 9.78
CA PRO A 116 17.61 -19.38 9.20
C PRO A 116 17.92 -19.61 7.72
N LEU A 117 18.04 -18.53 6.97
CA LEU A 117 18.44 -18.57 5.55
C LEU A 117 19.79 -19.27 5.39
N SER A 118 19.80 -20.35 4.62
CA SER A 118 20.99 -21.14 4.28
C SER A 118 21.57 -20.69 2.94
N LEU A 119 22.02 -19.44 2.90
CA LEU A 119 22.61 -18.79 1.72
C LEU A 119 24.08 -18.44 1.97
N GLY A 120 24.88 -18.45 0.90
CA GLY A 120 26.21 -17.84 0.90
C GLY A 120 26.13 -16.33 1.17
N GLU A 121 27.23 -15.74 1.63
CA GLU A 121 27.29 -14.31 2.00
C GLU A 121 26.87 -13.40 0.84
N ASP A 122 27.48 -13.56 -0.34
CA ASP A 122 27.14 -12.80 -1.54
C ASP A 122 25.66 -12.90 -1.95
N GLU A 123 25.06 -14.09 -1.83
CA GLU A 123 23.65 -14.31 -2.18
C GLU A 123 22.73 -13.63 -1.17
N ARG A 124 23.08 -13.72 0.12
CA ARG A 124 22.35 -13.07 1.21
C ARG A 124 22.38 -11.55 1.06
N GLU A 125 23.55 -10.98 0.77
CA GLU A 125 23.70 -9.54 0.56
C GLU A 125 22.89 -9.05 -0.64
N LYS A 126 22.94 -9.77 -1.77
CA LYS A 126 22.15 -9.43 -2.97
C LYS A 126 20.65 -9.50 -2.68
N LEU A 127 20.19 -10.54 -1.99
CA LEU A 127 18.79 -10.70 -1.62
C LEU A 127 18.34 -9.57 -0.71
N GLU A 128 19.07 -9.30 0.38
CA GLU A 128 18.70 -8.25 1.31
C GLU A 128 18.72 -6.87 0.66
N LYS A 129 19.70 -6.59 -0.22
CA LYS A 129 19.74 -5.36 -1.01
C LYS A 129 18.48 -5.20 -1.87
N GLN A 130 18.11 -6.22 -2.65
CA GLN A 130 16.92 -6.16 -3.50
C GLN A 130 15.65 -5.90 -2.69
N VAL A 131 15.48 -6.61 -1.56
CA VAL A 131 14.30 -6.44 -0.71
C VAL A 131 14.26 -5.04 -0.10
N ARG A 132 15.41 -4.50 0.33
CA ARG A 132 15.49 -3.13 0.86
C ARG A 132 15.21 -2.06 -0.19
N GLU A 133 15.67 -2.22 -1.42
CA GLU A 133 15.40 -1.31 -2.54
C GLU A 133 13.90 -1.32 -2.89
N THR A 134 13.30 -2.51 -3.00
CA THR A 134 11.86 -2.67 -3.24
C THR A 134 11.03 -2.03 -2.11
N LEU A 135 11.44 -2.26 -0.86
CA LEU A 135 10.82 -1.67 0.32
C LEU A 135 10.97 -0.14 0.35
N ALA A 136 12.08 0.41 -0.12
CA ALA A 136 12.29 1.86 -0.25
C ALA A 136 11.36 2.52 -1.28
N GLY A 137 10.90 1.77 -2.28
CA GLY A 137 9.85 2.24 -3.18
C GLY A 137 8.55 2.60 -2.45
N GLY A 138 8.19 1.84 -1.40
CA GLY A 138 7.07 2.15 -0.51
C GLY A 138 5.67 1.93 -1.12
N TYR A 139 5.58 1.15 -2.19
CA TYR A 139 4.31 0.79 -2.85
C TYR A 139 3.89 -0.66 -2.67
N VAL A 140 4.82 -1.54 -2.29
CA VAL A 140 4.54 -2.96 -2.07
C VAL A 140 3.93 -3.19 -0.69
N SER A 141 3.03 -4.16 -0.61
CA SER A 141 2.56 -4.75 0.64
C SER A 141 3.62 -5.67 1.26
N ARG A 142 3.44 -6.06 2.52
CA ARG A 142 4.29 -7.06 3.17
C ARG A 142 4.28 -8.42 2.45
N ALA A 143 3.13 -8.81 1.90
CA ALA A 143 3.01 -10.08 1.18
C ALA A 143 3.82 -10.04 -0.13
N GLU A 144 3.68 -8.98 -0.93
CA GLU A 144 4.45 -8.79 -2.15
C GLU A 144 5.95 -8.69 -1.87
N LEU A 145 6.36 -8.03 -0.78
CA LEU A 145 7.76 -7.98 -0.37
C LEU A 145 8.32 -9.38 -0.05
N ALA A 146 7.51 -10.24 0.58
CA ALA A 146 7.89 -11.63 0.83
C ALA A 146 7.96 -12.43 -0.49
N GLU A 147 7.09 -12.20 -1.45
CA GLU A 147 7.16 -12.83 -2.77
C GLU A 147 8.43 -12.42 -3.51
N VAL A 148 8.81 -11.13 -3.48
CA VAL A 148 10.10 -10.65 -4.01
C VAL A 148 11.27 -11.37 -3.36
N ALA A 149 11.24 -11.54 -2.04
CA ALA A 149 12.29 -12.25 -1.32
C ALA A 149 12.35 -13.76 -1.67
N GLU A 150 11.21 -14.38 -1.92
CA GLU A 150 11.12 -15.80 -2.30
C GLU A 150 11.65 -16.04 -3.72
N GLU A 151 11.28 -15.17 -4.67
CA GLU A 151 11.55 -15.39 -6.09
C GLU A 151 12.92 -14.85 -6.57
N TYR A 152 13.53 -13.90 -5.87
CA TYR A 152 14.71 -13.18 -6.38
C TYR A 152 15.91 -14.08 -6.74
N LEU A 153 16.16 -15.14 -5.97
CA LEU A 153 17.27 -16.08 -6.21
C LEU A 153 16.82 -17.36 -6.92
N VAL A 154 15.58 -17.43 -7.39
CA VAL A 154 15.05 -18.61 -8.08
C VAL A 154 15.70 -18.73 -9.45
N THR A 155 16.20 -19.93 -9.75
CA THR A 155 16.61 -20.36 -11.08
C THR A 155 15.82 -21.60 -11.47
N GLU A 156 15.94 -22.06 -12.72
CA GLU A 156 15.25 -23.27 -13.20
C GLU A 156 15.50 -24.49 -12.30
N ASP A 157 16.71 -24.60 -11.72
CA ASP A 157 17.14 -25.76 -10.92
C ASP A 157 17.14 -25.52 -9.40
N ARG A 158 16.87 -24.30 -8.92
CA ARG A 158 17.10 -23.94 -7.50
C ARG A 158 16.10 -22.90 -6.98
N ARG A 159 15.50 -23.21 -5.82
CA ARG A 159 14.69 -22.29 -5.01
C ARG A 159 15.26 -22.25 -3.59
N PRO A 160 16.22 -21.37 -3.29
CA PRO A 160 16.99 -21.46 -2.06
C PRO A 160 16.33 -20.78 -0.86
N VAL A 161 15.27 -20.01 -1.07
CA VAL A 161 14.49 -19.33 -0.02
C VAL A 161 13.10 -19.95 0.02
N SER A 162 12.69 -20.46 1.19
CA SER A 162 11.31 -20.93 1.37
C SER A 162 10.35 -19.76 1.61
N ARG A 163 9.05 -19.96 1.34
CA ARG A 163 8.01 -18.99 1.66
C ARG A 163 8.04 -18.50 3.11
N GLU A 164 8.29 -19.40 4.06
CA GLU A 164 8.37 -19.05 5.49
C GLU A 164 9.61 -18.18 5.79
N GLN A 165 10.76 -18.49 5.17
CA GLN A 165 11.98 -17.69 5.27
C GLN A 165 11.84 -16.31 4.62
N ALA A 166 11.18 -16.25 3.46
CA ALA A 166 10.93 -15.01 2.75
C ALA A 166 10.04 -14.06 3.56
N ARG A 167 8.96 -14.60 4.16
CA ARG A 167 8.09 -13.86 5.09
C ARG A 167 8.85 -13.35 6.30
N ALA A 168 9.67 -14.19 6.95
CA ALA A 168 10.47 -13.78 8.09
C ALA A 168 11.48 -12.66 7.74
N LEU A 169 12.08 -12.72 6.55
CA LEU A 169 12.98 -11.67 6.05
C LEU A 169 12.21 -10.37 5.80
N ALA A 170 11.09 -10.43 5.07
CA ALA A 170 10.25 -9.28 4.78
C ALA A 170 9.73 -8.63 6.07
N ASP A 171 9.24 -9.40 7.03
CA ASP A 171 8.73 -8.90 8.31
C ASP A 171 9.81 -8.17 9.12
N ARG A 172 11.02 -8.73 9.18
CA ARG A 172 12.16 -8.07 9.84
C ARG A 172 12.47 -6.72 9.20
N LEU A 173 12.66 -6.70 7.87
CA LEU A 173 13.01 -5.48 7.13
C LEU A 173 11.89 -4.45 7.16
N TRP A 174 10.63 -4.90 7.15
CA TRP A 174 9.46 -4.05 7.30
C TRP A 174 9.46 -3.35 8.66
N LEU A 175 9.67 -4.10 9.75
CA LEU A 175 9.74 -3.52 11.10
C LEU A 175 10.88 -2.52 11.24
N GLU A 176 12.05 -2.79 10.65
CA GLU A 176 13.16 -1.84 10.60
C GLU A 176 12.73 -0.53 9.91
N ARG A 177 12.04 -0.62 8.76
CA ARG A 177 11.53 0.56 8.05
C ARG A 177 10.42 1.28 8.81
N VAL A 178 9.52 0.57 9.47
CA VAL A 178 8.48 1.18 10.31
C VAL A 178 9.14 1.99 11.43
N ALA A 179 10.13 1.42 12.12
CA ALA A 179 10.88 2.12 13.15
C ALA A 179 11.64 3.34 12.60
N GLU A 180 12.24 3.22 11.42
CA GLU A 180 12.89 4.33 10.72
C GLU A 180 11.88 5.46 10.41
N THR A 181 10.76 5.15 9.78
CA THR A 181 9.75 6.13 9.35
C THR A 181 9.06 6.83 10.52
N ALA A 182 8.98 6.19 11.69
CA ALA A 182 8.47 6.80 12.91
C ALA A 182 9.32 7.99 13.40
N THR A 183 10.60 8.05 13.00
CA THR A 183 11.49 9.18 13.31
C THR A 183 11.28 10.37 12.38
N TRP A 184 10.68 10.16 11.20
CA TRP A 184 10.55 11.20 10.19
C TRP A 184 9.52 12.26 10.58
N GLN A 185 9.96 13.52 10.54
CA GLN A 185 9.11 14.67 10.87
C GLN A 185 8.63 15.37 9.61
N GLY A 186 7.40 15.88 9.66
CA GLY A 186 6.80 16.65 8.58
C GLY A 186 6.43 15.83 7.35
N GLU A 187 6.01 16.55 6.33
CA GLU A 187 5.63 16.02 5.03
C GLU A 187 6.87 15.64 4.20
N THR A 188 6.85 14.46 3.59
CA THR A 188 7.91 13.97 2.70
C THR A 188 7.63 14.30 1.24
N ASP A 189 8.65 14.28 0.39
CA ASP A 189 8.45 14.59 -1.03
C ASP A 189 7.48 13.63 -1.74
N PRO A 190 7.47 12.30 -1.46
CA PRO A 190 6.42 11.41 -1.98
C PRO A 190 5.00 11.82 -1.57
N GLU A 191 4.79 12.35 -0.37
CA GLU A 191 3.48 12.85 0.05
C GLU A 191 3.07 14.13 -0.71
N ARG A 192 4.05 14.99 -1.04
CA ARG A 192 3.83 16.14 -1.94
C ARG A 192 3.49 15.70 -3.35
N VAL A 193 4.17 14.67 -3.89
CA VAL A 193 3.84 14.07 -5.19
C VAL A 193 2.41 13.56 -5.18
N THR A 194 2.01 12.77 -4.17
CA THR A 194 0.62 12.29 -4.04
C THR A 194 -0.40 13.44 -3.97
N ARG A 195 -0.09 14.53 -3.27
CA ARG A 195 -0.95 15.72 -3.24
C ARG A 195 -1.09 16.37 -4.62
N ALA A 196 0.00 16.51 -5.38
CA ALA A 196 -0.04 17.04 -6.73
C ALA A 196 -0.86 16.14 -7.68
N PHE A 197 -0.67 14.82 -7.59
CA PHE A 197 -1.42 13.84 -8.38
C PHE A 197 -2.92 13.88 -8.06
N THR A 198 -3.27 13.99 -6.77
CA THR A 198 -4.67 14.14 -6.33
C THR A 198 -5.28 15.42 -6.92
N ALA A 199 -4.58 16.55 -6.84
CA ALA A 199 -5.06 17.81 -7.39
C ALA A 199 -5.23 17.78 -8.92
N LEU A 200 -4.39 17.03 -9.64
CA LEU A 200 -4.54 16.82 -11.09
C LEU A 200 -5.73 15.91 -11.42
N ALA A 201 -5.96 14.87 -10.60
CA ALA A 201 -7.15 14.03 -10.75
C ALA A 201 -8.45 14.83 -10.64
N ASP A 202 -8.52 15.76 -9.68
CA ASP A 202 -9.68 16.64 -9.47
C ASP A 202 -9.94 17.61 -10.64
N THR A 203 -9.00 17.81 -11.57
CA THR A 203 -9.15 18.67 -12.76
C THR A 203 -9.39 17.90 -14.07
N GLY A 204 -9.71 16.60 -13.97
CA GLY A 204 -10.03 15.75 -15.11
C GLY A 204 -8.79 15.20 -15.83
N ILE A 205 -7.67 15.03 -15.12
CA ILE A 205 -6.46 14.35 -15.60
C ILE A 205 -6.37 12.97 -14.94
N THR A 206 -6.17 11.92 -15.72
CA THR A 206 -5.93 10.59 -15.15
C THR A 206 -4.53 10.54 -14.53
N ALA A 207 -4.46 10.62 -13.20
CA ALA A 207 -3.20 10.59 -12.45
C ALA A 207 -2.97 9.20 -11.82
N ARG A 208 -1.80 8.61 -12.06
CA ARG A 208 -1.45 7.28 -11.53
C ARG A 208 0.00 7.19 -11.04
N GLU A 209 0.16 6.94 -9.75
CA GLU A 209 1.46 6.71 -9.12
C GLU A 209 1.87 5.23 -9.20
N ASN A 210 3.17 4.97 -9.41
CA ASN A 210 3.75 3.61 -9.45
C ASN A 210 2.94 2.61 -10.28
N PHE A 211 2.53 3.03 -11.47
CA PHE A 211 1.60 2.33 -12.33
C PHE A 211 2.32 1.49 -13.37
N THR A 212 2.06 0.18 -13.37
CA THR A 212 2.69 -0.84 -14.23
C THR A 212 4.22 -0.93 -14.03
N CYS A 213 4.86 -1.81 -14.81
CA CYS A 213 6.29 -2.08 -14.69
C CYS A 213 7.20 -1.13 -15.49
N CYS A 214 6.70 -0.54 -16.59
CA CYS A 214 7.53 0.23 -17.52
C CYS A 214 6.71 1.20 -18.38
N ARG A 215 7.40 2.07 -19.13
CA ARG A 215 6.77 3.07 -20.02
C ARG A 215 5.79 2.45 -21.02
N GLY A 216 6.16 1.32 -21.63
CA GLY A 216 5.36 0.65 -22.65
C GLY A 216 4.00 0.20 -22.11
N CYS A 217 4.00 -0.54 -21.00
CA CYS A 217 2.79 -1.00 -20.31
C CYS A 217 1.94 0.18 -19.84
N GLY A 218 2.57 1.17 -19.19
CA GLY A 218 1.86 2.35 -18.72
C GLY A 218 1.14 3.09 -19.85
N HIS A 219 1.77 3.25 -21.02
CA HIS A 219 1.13 3.93 -22.15
C HIS A 219 -0.03 3.12 -22.77
N SER A 220 0.06 1.79 -22.78
CA SER A 220 -1.02 0.94 -23.28
C SER A 220 -2.23 0.87 -22.33
N GLU A 221 -2.01 0.99 -21.02
CA GLU A 221 -3.03 0.72 -20.00
C GLU A 221 -3.69 2.00 -19.46
N ILE A 222 -2.98 3.14 -19.45
CA ILE A 222 -3.46 4.38 -18.81
C ILE A 222 -4.80 4.91 -19.36
N GLY A 223 -5.15 4.60 -20.61
CA GLY A 223 -6.44 4.97 -21.19
C GLY A 223 -7.65 4.30 -20.54
N GLY A 224 -7.45 3.16 -19.87
CA GLY A 224 -8.51 2.46 -19.14
C GLY A 224 -8.64 2.86 -17.68
N GLU A 225 -7.71 3.67 -17.16
CA GLU A 225 -7.66 4.05 -15.74
C GLU A 225 -8.49 5.29 -15.42
N GLY A 226 -8.80 6.10 -16.43
CA GLY A 226 -9.50 7.37 -16.26
C GLY A 226 -11.01 7.27 -16.38
N GLU A 227 -11.69 8.35 -16.00
CA GLU A 227 -13.03 8.63 -16.48
C GLU A 227 -13.03 8.76 -18.01
N SER A 228 -14.16 8.42 -18.64
CA SER A 228 -14.27 8.41 -20.10
C SER A 228 -14.09 9.79 -20.75
N ASP A 229 -14.24 10.86 -19.98
CA ASP A 229 -14.11 12.26 -20.40
C ASP A 229 -12.81 12.91 -19.91
N ALA A 230 -11.86 12.13 -19.35
CA ALA A 230 -10.55 12.65 -18.97
C ALA A 230 -9.84 13.29 -20.18
N ARG A 231 -9.23 14.45 -19.96
CA ARG A 231 -8.58 15.23 -21.04
C ARG A 231 -7.19 14.70 -21.39
N GLY A 232 -6.52 14.11 -20.41
CA GLY A 232 -5.16 13.61 -20.52
C GLY A 232 -4.75 12.83 -19.28
N PHE A 233 -3.47 12.51 -19.21
CA PHE A 233 -2.92 11.67 -18.16
C PHE A 233 -1.57 12.16 -17.65
N VAL A 234 -1.23 11.72 -16.45
CA VAL A 234 0.12 11.75 -15.88
C VAL A 234 0.36 10.46 -15.10
N TYR A 235 1.54 9.86 -15.27
CA TYR A 235 1.92 8.70 -14.48
C TYR A 235 3.44 8.57 -14.31
N PHE A 236 3.83 7.75 -13.35
CA PHE A 236 5.16 7.13 -13.30
C PHE A 236 5.01 5.64 -13.00
N HIS A 237 5.94 4.82 -13.48
CA HIS A 237 5.92 3.36 -13.32
C HIS A 237 6.96 2.89 -12.30
N SER A 238 6.98 1.59 -11.99
CA SER A 238 7.88 1.04 -10.95
C SER A 238 9.36 1.36 -11.17
N GLN A 239 9.88 1.26 -12.40
CA GLN A 239 11.29 1.61 -12.66
C GLN A 239 11.61 3.12 -12.44
N CYS A 240 10.61 4.01 -12.52
CA CYS A 240 10.79 5.42 -12.13
C CYS A 240 10.90 5.56 -10.62
N THR A 241 10.12 4.77 -9.87
CA THR A 241 10.25 4.65 -8.41
C THR A 241 11.65 4.15 -8.04
N ASP A 242 12.13 3.10 -8.70
CA ASP A 242 13.49 2.55 -8.45
C ASP A 242 14.57 3.61 -8.71
N SER A 243 14.42 4.40 -9.77
CA SER A 243 15.32 5.51 -10.08
C SER A 243 15.28 6.60 -9.01
N ALA A 244 14.09 6.94 -8.49
CA ALA A 244 13.93 7.92 -7.42
C ALA A 244 14.55 7.43 -6.11
N VAL A 245 14.37 6.15 -5.77
CA VAL A 245 15.02 5.48 -4.62
C VAL A 245 16.55 5.54 -4.75
N ALA A 246 17.08 5.35 -5.95
CA ALA A 246 18.52 5.44 -6.24
C ALA A 246 19.06 6.90 -6.28
N GLY A 247 18.20 7.91 -6.08
CA GLY A 247 18.59 9.32 -6.06
C GLY A 247 18.75 9.96 -7.44
N HIS A 248 18.19 9.36 -8.49
CA HIS A 248 18.24 9.87 -9.87
C HIS A 248 17.06 10.78 -10.24
N GLY A 249 16.21 11.14 -9.26
CA GLY A 249 14.98 11.89 -9.48
C GLY A 249 13.81 11.01 -9.93
N LEU A 250 12.62 11.61 -10.03
CA LEU A 250 11.40 10.92 -10.46
C LEU A 250 10.98 11.38 -11.85
N THR A 251 10.96 10.44 -12.80
CA THR A 251 10.50 10.70 -14.17
C THR A 251 9.00 10.49 -14.28
N LEU A 252 8.29 11.46 -14.84
CA LEU A 252 6.85 11.44 -15.09
C LEU A 252 6.56 11.47 -16.59
N PHE A 253 5.59 10.67 -17.01
CA PHE A 253 5.07 10.65 -18.36
C PHE A 253 3.69 11.30 -18.39
N HIS A 254 3.42 12.06 -19.45
CA HIS A 254 2.16 12.77 -19.61
C HIS A 254 1.73 12.81 -21.09
N GLY A 255 0.46 13.14 -21.32
CA GLY A 255 -0.10 13.27 -22.66
C GLY A 255 -1.60 13.59 -22.65
N GLY A 256 -2.12 13.98 -23.82
CA GLY A 256 -3.56 14.09 -24.07
C GLY A 256 -4.12 12.80 -24.66
N PHE A 257 -5.37 12.47 -24.34
CA PHE A 257 -6.05 11.30 -24.92
C PHE A 257 -6.54 11.53 -26.35
N ASP A 258 -6.58 12.79 -26.81
CA ASP A 258 -6.97 13.19 -28.16
C ASP A 258 -5.84 13.04 -29.21
N GLY A 259 -4.64 12.62 -28.78
CA GLY A 259 -3.46 12.48 -29.65
C GLY A 259 -2.83 13.80 -30.10
N SER A 260 -3.32 14.95 -29.61
CA SER A 260 -2.84 16.27 -30.00
C SER A 260 -1.57 16.66 -29.24
N SER A 261 -0.54 17.10 -29.96
CA SER A 261 0.67 17.67 -29.35
C SER A 261 0.38 18.93 -28.53
N ALA A 262 -0.64 19.72 -28.92
CA ALA A 262 -1.04 20.90 -28.17
C ALA A 262 -1.65 20.53 -26.81
N THR A 263 -2.49 19.50 -26.78
CA THR A 263 -3.08 18.98 -25.54
C THR A 263 -2.00 18.35 -24.67
N ALA A 264 -1.07 17.58 -25.25
CA ALA A 264 0.05 17.01 -24.50
C ALA A 264 0.95 18.08 -23.85
N ALA A 265 1.25 19.18 -24.55
CA ALA A 265 1.97 20.32 -23.94
C ALA A 265 1.15 20.99 -22.82
N ALA A 266 -0.15 21.25 -23.05
CA ALA A 266 -1.01 21.87 -22.04
C ALA A 266 -1.05 21.03 -20.76
N ILE A 267 -1.25 19.71 -20.87
CA ILE A 267 -1.20 18.77 -19.74
C ILE A 267 0.17 18.79 -19.07
N GLY A 268 1.27 18.82 -19.83
CA GLY A 268 2.61 18.93 -19.26
C GLY A 268 2.79 20.20 -18.41
N HIS A 269 2.29 21.33 -18.87
CA HIS A 269 2.30 22.58 -18.09
C HIS A 269 1.42 22.51 -16.83
N GLU A 270 0.25 21.87 -16.91
CA GLU A 270 -0.61 21.62 -15.73
C GLU A 270 0.12 20.75 -14.68
N VAL A 271 0.80 19.68 -15.12
CA VAL A 271 1.60 18.79 -14.25
C VAL A 271 2.73 19.57 -13.58
N VAL A 272 3.52 20.33 -14.35
CA VAL A 272 4.61 21.15 -13.82
C VAL A 272 4.09 22.17 -12.79
N ALA A 273 2.99 22.86 -13.11
CA ALA A 273 2.40 23.84 -12.21
C ALA A 273 1.92 23.18 -10.89
N ALA A 274 1.30 22.00 -10.96
CA ALA A 274 0.84 21.28 -9.77
C ALA A 274 2.01 20.84 -8.87
N LEU A 275 3.10 20.34 -9.46
CA LEU A 275 4.32 19.95 -8.73
C LEU A 275 5.01 21.15 -8.08
N GLN A 276 5.11 22.28 -8.80
CA GLN A 276 5.66 23.52 -8.26
C GLN A 276 4.80 24.10 -7.13
N ALA A 277 3.47 24.00 -7.24
CA ALA A 277 2.55 24.47 -6.20
C ALA A 277 2.72 23.70 -4.87
N VAL A 278 3.19 22.45 -4.91
CA VAL A 278 3.53 21.66 -3.72
C VAL A 278 5.00 21.75 -3.32
N GLY A 279 5.78 22.64 -3.95
CA GLY A 279 7.17 22.93 -3.62
C GLY A 279 8.20 21.98 -4.24
N LEU A 280 7.83 21.19 -5.25
CA LEU A 280 8.74 20.30 -5.96
C LEU A 280 9.37 20.99 -7.18
N HIS A 281 10.65 20.72 -7.40
CA HIS A 281 11.39 21.23 -8.55
C HIS A 281 11.24 20.28 -9.74
N THR A 282 11.06 20.85 -10.93
CA THR A 282 10.80 20.09 -12.16
C THR A 282 11.71 20.56 -13.27
N GLU A 283 12.23 19.61 -14.04
CA GLU A 283 13.00 19.82 -15.26
C GLU A 283 12.17 19.31 -16.44
N TRP A 284 11.76 20.24 -17.31
CA TRP A 284 11.05 19.95 -18.55
C TRP A 284 11.20 21.13 -19.52
N ASP A 285 11.41 20.84 -20.80
CA ASP A 285 11.69 21.85 -21.84
C ASP A 285 10.41 22.36 -22.56
N GLY A 286 9.24 21.84 -22.18
CA GLY A 286 7.96 22.15 -22.82
C GLY A 286 7.64 21.28 -24.03
N THR A 287 8.53 20.36 -24.43
CA THR A 287 8.34 19.53 -25.61
C THR A 287 7.26 18.46 -25.35
N PRO A 288 6.18 18.40 -26.16
CA PRO A 288 5.17 17.35 -26.05
C PRO A 288 5.76 15.94 -26.11
N GLY A 289 5.40 15.08 -25.15
CA GLY A 289 5.83 13.68 -25.11
C GLY A 289 7.25 13.45 -24.58
N GLN A 290 8.01 14.51 -24.26
CA GLN A 290 9.18 14.39 -23.41
C GLN A 290 8.74 14.26 -21.95
N ALA A 291 9.48 13.46 -21.18
CA ALA A 291 9.15 13.24 -19.78
C ALA A 291 9.49 14.48 -18.94
N ILE A 292 8.79 14.65 -17.83
CA ILE A 292 9.07 15.65 -16.80
C ILE A 292 9.91 14.96 -15.73
N THR A 293 11.06 15.54 -15.35
CA THR A 293 11.88 15.01 -14.25
C THR A 293 11.67 15.85 -13.01
N VAL A 294 11.37 15.22 -11.88
CA VAL A 294 11.31 15.87 -10.56
C VAL A 294 12.66 15.66 -9.87
N ALA A 295 13.44 16.73 -9.76
CA ALA A 295 14.77 16.73 -9.15
C ALA A 295 15.15 18.14 -8.65
N PRO A 296 15.90 18.28 -7.53
CA PRO A 296 16.24 17.21 -6.58
C PRO A 296 14.99 16.69 -5.86
N LEU A 297 15.03 15.43 -5.43
CA LEU A 297 13.92 14.74 -4.77
C LEU A 297 14.44 13.86 -3.64
N ASP A 298 13.92 14.04 -2.43
CA ASP A 298 14.24 13.20 -1.28
C ASP A 298 13.19 12.09 -1.13
N TRP A 299 13.47 10.93 -1.72
CA TRP A 299 12.53 9.82 -1.75
C TRP A 299 12.44 9.10 -0.40
N ARG A 300 11.48 9.53 0.43
CA ARG A 300 11.13 8.93 1.72
C ARG A 300 9.64 8.64 1.79
N ARG A 301 9.20 7.55 1.15
CA ARG A 301 7.79 7.15 1.15
C ARG A 301 7.46 6.36 2.42
N ARG A 302 6.45 6.82 3.19
CA ARG A 302 5.91 6.09 4.34
C ARG A 302 5.12 4.88 3.86
N LEU A 303 5.29 3.77 4.57
CA LEU A 303 4.55 2.54 4.29
C LEU A 303 3.08 2.69 4.65
N ILE A 304 2.21 2.03 3.89
CA ILE A 304 0.77 1.99 4.15
C ILE A 304 0.33 0.61 4.62
N GLY A 305 0.73 -0.44 3.90
CA GLY A 305 0.19 -1.81 4.05
C GLY A 305 -0.51 -2.25 2.77
#